data_AF-A0A4Y2QNH0-F1
#
_entry.id   AF-A0A4Y2QNH0-F1
#
_cell.length_a   1.000
_cell.length_b   1.000
_cell.length_c   1.000
_cell.angle_alpha   90.00
_cell.angle_beta   90.00
_cell.angle_gamma   90.00
#
_symmetry.space_group_name_H-M   'P 1'
#
loop_
_entity.id
_entity.type
_entity.pdbx_description
1 polymer ?
#
loop_
_entity_poly.entity_id
_entity_poly.type
_entity_poly.pdbx_seq_one_letter_code
_entity_poly.pdbx_strand_id
1 'polypeptide(L)'
;MKPCLFSSPYTLSDASDTKRKHLSTAWIFEKLKEETPEFLDKVHVIPGDVSLPNLEMNGGDTQLLLEEVSVVFHCAAVVNFTKPL
;
A
#
# COMPACT_ATOMS: atom_id res chain seq x y z
N MET A 1 14.37 -14.51 12.07
CA MET A 1 14.43 -13.43 11.06
C MET A 1 14.07 -14.05 9.73
N LYS A 2 12.88 -13.77 9.19
CA LYS A 2 12.46 -14.30 7.88
C LYS A 2 12.88 -13.29 6.80
N PRO A 3 13.62 -13.71 5.77
CA PRO A 3 13.99 -12.83 4.68
C PRO A 3 12.75 -12.52 3.84
N CYS A 4 12.60 -11.25 3.44
CA CYS A 4 11.59 -10.85 2.46
C CYS A 4 11.99 -11.43 1.11
N LEU A 5 11.46 -12.60 0.79
CA LEU A 5 11.56 -13.19 -0.55
C LEU A 5 10.52 -12.50 -1.44
N PHE A 6 10.96 -11.47 -2.15
CA PHE A 6 10.21 -10.81 -3.21
C PHE A 6 10.34 -11.64 -4.50
N SER A 7 9.73 -12.82 -4.50
CA SER A 7 9.49 -13.57 -5.74
C SER A 7 8.39 -14.59 -5.47
N SER A 8 7.15 -14.23 -5.77
CA SER A 8 6.10 -15.23 -5.90
C SER A 8 5.22 -14.95 -7.11
N PRO A 9 4.92 -15.98 -7.93
CA PRO A 9 4.04 -15.86 -9.08
C PRO A 9 2.59 -15.89 -8.58
N TYR A 10 2.03 -14.74 -8.23
CA TYR A 10 0.62 -14.64 -7.84
C TYR A 10 -0.12 -13.61 -8.70
N THR A 11 -1.31 -14.00 -9.15
CA THR A 11 -2.21 -13.21 -9.97
C THR A 11 -2.64 -11.94 -9.23
N LEU A 12 -2.62 -10.81 -9.95
CA LEU A 12 -2.82 -9.43 -9.46
C LEU A 12 -4.13 -9.20 -8.68
N SER A 13 -5.16 -10.03 -8.86
CA SER A 13 -6.48 -9.85 -8.21
C SER A 13 -6.51 -10.25 -6.74
N ASP A 14 -5.69 -11.20 -6.30
CA ASP A 14 -5.77 -11.76 -4.93
C ASP A 14 -4.79 -11.09 -3.94
N ALA A 15 -3.85 -10.31 -4.48
CA ALA A 15 -2.78 -9.67 -3.72
C ALA A 15 -3.26 -8.43 -2.95
N SER A 16 -4.20 -7.66 -3.51
CA SER A 16 -4.72 -6.41 -2.94
C SER A 16 -5.50 -6.65 -1.65
N ASP A 17 -6.40 -7.64 -1.64
CA ASP A 17 -7.19 -8.01 -0.45
C ASP A 17 -6.32 -8.56 0.68
N THR A 18 -5.30 -9.34 0.34
CA THR A 18 -4.35 -9.87 1.30
C THR A 18 -3.55 -8.73 1.94
N LYS A 19 -3.08 -7.77 1.15
CA LYS A 19 -2.34 -6.60 1.65
C LYS A 19 -3.22 -5.70 2.53
N ARG A 20 -4.48 -5.49 2.13
CA ARG A 20 -5.47 -4.72 2.90
C ARG A 20 -5.74 -5.34 4.27
N LYS A 21 -5.92 -6.66 4.33
CA LYS A 21 -6.06 -7.39 5.62
C LYS A 21 -4.79 -7.30 6.46
N HIS A 22 -3.62 -7.42 5.84
CA HIS A 22 -2.35 -7.34 6.54
C HIS A 22 -2.12 -5.97 7.19
N LEU A 23 -2.53 -4.86 6.55
CA LEU A 23 -2.44 -3.51 7.13
C LEU A 23 -3.08 -3.45 8.53
N SER A 24 -4.24 -4.08 8.68
CA SER A 24 -4.95 -4.11 9.97
C SER A 24 -4.13 -4.77 11.08
N THR A 25 -3.24 -5.71 10.77
CA THR A 25 -2.50 -6.47 11.80
C THR A 25 -1.45 -5.63 12.56
N ALA A 26 -1.10 -4.44 12.07
CA ALA A 26 -0.15 -3.57 12.76
C ALA A 26 -0.74 -2.99 14.05
N TRP A 27 0.06 -3.00 15.12
CA TRP A 27 -0.30 -2.50 16.46
C TRP A 27 -0.88 -1.07 16.44
N ILE A 28 -0.37 -0.22 15.55
CA ILE A 28 -0.81 1.18 15.44
C ILE A 28 -2.30 1.33 15.10
N PHE A 29 -2.95 0.28 14.59
CA PHE A 29 -4.37 0.28 14.24
C PHE A 29 -5.27 -0.39 15.29
N GLU A 30 -4.76 -0.82 16.45
CA GLU A 30 -5.57 -1.51 17.47
C GLU A 30 -6.75 -0.67 17.96
N LYS A 31 -6.49 0.57 18.37
CA LYS A 31 -7.54 1.49 18.81
C LYS A 31 -8.60 1.73 17.72
N LEU A 32 -8.16 1.83 16.46
CA LEU A 32 -9.06 2.03 15.33
C LEU A 32 -9.98 0.82 15.10
N LYS A 33 -9.50 -0.41 15.36
CA LYS A 33 -10.34 -1.62 15.29
C LYS A 33 -11.40 -1.66 16.38
N GLU A 34 -11.07 -1.19 17.58
CA GLU A 34 -11.99 -1.15 18.71
C GLU A 34 -13.09 -0.11 18.48
N GLU A 35 -12.73 1.07 17.99
CA GLU A 35 -13.66 2.19 17.79
C GLU A 35 -14.43 2.09 16.46
N THR A 36 -13.84 1.53 15.41
CA THR A 36 -14.44 1.49 14.06
C THR A 36 -13.96 0.23 13.30
N PRO A 37 -14.52 -0.96 13.58
CA PRO A 37 -14.07 -2.21 12.96
C PRO A 37 -14.19 -2.24 11.43
N GLU A 38 -15.11 -1.45 10.85
CA GLU A 38 -15.32 -1.30 9.41
C GLU A 38 -14.35 -0.32 8.71
N PHE A 39 -13.34 0.22 9.41
CA PHE A 39 -12.43 1.22 8.84
C PHE A 39 -11.75 0.75 7.55
N LEU A 40 -11.52 -0.56 7.41
CA LEU A 40 -10.92 -1.14 6.21
C LEU A 40 -11.77 -0.90 4.96
N ASP A 41 -13.08 -0.71 5.06
CA ASP A 41 -13.99 -0.45 3.92
C ASP A 41 -13.71 0.88 3.23
N LYS A 42 -13.03 1.79 3.95
CA LYS A 42 -12.57 3.08 3.40
C LYS A 42 -11.18 2.97 2.75
N VAL A 43 -10.53 1.81 2.81
CA VAL A 43 -9.18 1.59 2.30
C VAL A 43 -9.24 0.89 0.95
N HIS A 44 -8.84 1.61 -0.10
CA HIS A 44 -8.63 1.08 -1.43
C HIS A 44 -7.13 0.88 -1.69
N VAL A 45 -6.72 -0.32 -2.11
CA VAL A 45 -5.31 -0.65 -2.37
C VAL A 45 -5.07 -0.65 -3.87
N ILE A 46 -4.17 0.23 -4.33
CA ILE A 46 -3.73 0.30 -5.71
C ILE A 46 -2.31 -0.28 -5.78
N PRO A 47 -2.04 -1.26 -6.68
CA PRO A 47 -0.69 -1.77 -6.89
C PRO A 47 0.18 -0.72 -7.59
N GLY A 48 1.45 -0.62 -7.19
CA GLY A 48 2.41 0.27 -7.83
C GLY A 48 3.81 0.23 -7.20
N ASP A 49 4.79 0.76 -7.92
CA ASP A 49 6.19 0.91 -7.50
C ASP A 49 6.64 2.38 -7.63
N VAL A 50 7.01 3.00 -6.51
CA VAL A 50 7.49 4.38 -6.45
C VAL A 50 8.81 4.61 -7.20
N SER A 51 9.56 3.54 -7.47
CA SER A 51 10.84 3.58 -8.20
C SER A 51 10.64 3.68 -9.71
N LEU A 52 9.42 3.45 -10.21
CA LEU A 52 9.09 3.40 -11.63
C LEU A 52 8.26 4.62 -12.06
N PRO A 53 8.33 5.01 -13.35
CA PRO A 53 7.50 6.10 -13.88
C PRO A 53 6.01 5.84 -13.64
N ASN A 54 5.27 6.91 -13.35
CA ASN A 54 3.82 6.85 -13.07
C ASN A 54 3.43 5.84 -11.97
N LEU A 55 4.34 5.56 -11.03
CA LEU A 55 4.19 4.59 -9.96
C LEU A 55 3.89 3.16 -10.45
N GLU A 56 4.19 2.83 -11.72
CA GLU A 56 3.78 1.58 -12.36
C GLU A 56 2.25 1.31 -12.29
N MET A 57 1.43 2.36 -12.19
CA MET A 57 -0.02 2.23 -12.10
C MET A 57 -0.66 2.03 -13.48
N ASN A 58 -1.80 1.35 -13.50
CA ASN A 58 -2.63 1.23 -14.68
C ASN A 58 -3.35 2.58 -14.97
N GLY A 59 -3.73 2.80 -16.23
CA GLY A 59 -4.44 4.02 -16.65
C GLY A 59 -5.77 4.24 -15.92
N GLY A 60 -6.54 3.19 -15.63
CA GLY A 60 -7.79 3.28 -14.88
C GLY A 60 -7.58 3.74 -13.44
N ASP A 61 -6.58 3.19 -12.75
CA ASP A 61 -6.24 3.61 -11.38
C ASP A 61 -5.72 5.06 -11.35
N THR A 62 -4.94 5.44 -12.36
CA THR A 62 -4.46 6.81 -12.52
C THR A 62 -5.62 7.78 -12.71
N GLN A 63 -6.61 7.42 -13.52
CA GLN A 63 -7.79 8.24 -13.75
C GLN A 63 -8.66 8.39 -12.49
N LEU A 64 -8.88 7.30 -11.76
CA LEU A 64 -9.56 7.32 -10.47
C LEU A 64 -8.88 8.29 -9.49
N LEU A 65 -7.55 8.26 -9.42
CA LEU A 65 -6.78 9.17 -8.56
C LEU A 65 -6.97 10.64 -8.98
N LEU A 66 -6.96 10.92 -10.28
CA LEU A 66 -7.16 12.28 -10.79
C LEU A 66 -8.57 12.82 -10.50
N GLU A 67 -9.57 11.96 -10.47
CA GLU A 67 -10.97 12.34 -10.27
C GLU A 67 -11.34 12.49 -8.77
N GLU A 68 -10.83 11.59 -7.92
CA GLU A 68 -11.30 11.45 -6.54
C GLU A 68 -10.31 11.96 -5.47
N VAL A 69 -9.02 12.14 -5.79
CA VAL A 69 -8.01 12.52 -4.78
C VAL A 69 -7.95 14.03 -4.58
N SER A 70 -8.17 14.45 -3.34
CA SER A 70 -8.03 15.85 -2.92
C SER A 70 -6.68 16.15 -2.23
N VAL A 71 -6.06 15.15 -1.60
CA VAL A 71 -4.84 15.32 -0.79
C VAL A 71 -3.91 14.12 -0.98
N VAL A 72 -2.62 14.38 -1.15
CA VAL A 72 -1.58 13.35 -1.31
C VAL A 72 -0.60 13.40 -0.15
N PHE A 73 -0.39 12.25 0.50
CA PHE A 73 0.67 12.05 1.49
C PHE A 73 1.79 11.22 0.87
N HIS A 74 2.97 11.82 0.67
CA HIS A 74 4.12 11.13 0.10
C HIS A 74 5.04 10.58 1.21
N CYS A 75 4.75 9.36 1.67
CA CYS A 75 5.49 8.70 2.76
C CYS A 75 6.41 7.56 2.29
N ALA A 76 6.41 7.25 0.98
CA ALA A 76 7.20 6.15 0.44
C ALA A 76 8.69 6.52 0.42
N ALA A 77 9.50 5.83 1.22
CA ALA A 77 10.94 6.05 1.30
C ALA A 77 11.67 4.76 1.69
N VAL A 78 12.90 4.60 1.18
CA VAL A 78 13.84 3.59 1.69
C VAL A 78 14.80 4.30 2.64
N VAL A 79 14.66 4.04 3.94
CA VAL A 79 15.59 4.57 4.93
C VAL A 79 16.79 3.63 5.03
N ASN A 80 17.92 4.05 4.49
CA ASN A 80 19.18 3.31 4.52
C ASN A 80 20.25 4.13 5.25
N PHE A 81 20.65 3.67 6.44
CA PHE A 81 21.66 4.35 7.28
C PHE A 81 23.11 3.93 6.96
N THR A 82 23.31 3.00 6.03
CA THR A 82 24.61 2.42 5.68
C THR A 82 25.15 2.89 4.33
N LYS A 83 24.34 3.52 3.48
CA LYS A 83 24.81 4.14 2.24
C LYS A 83 25.27 5.58 2.49
N PRO A 84 26.37 6.02 1.86
CA PRO A 84 26.71 7.44 1.85
C PRO A 84 25.60 8.24 1.14
N LEU A 85 25.43 9.50 1.56
CA LEU A 85 24.46 10.43 0.99
C LEU A 85 24.66 10.65 -0.52
#